data_AF-A0A7Y3TZS2-F1
#
_entry.id   AF-A0A7Y3TZS2-F1
#
_cell.length_a   1.000
_cell.length_b   1.000
_cell.length_c   1.000
_cell.angle_alpha   90.00
_cell.angle_beta   90.00
_cell.angle_gamma   90.00
#
_symmetry.space_group_name_H-M   'P 1'
#
loop_
_entity.id
_entity.type
_entity.pdbx_description
1 polymer ?
#
loop_
_entity_poly.entity_id
_entity_poly.type
_entity_poly.pdbx_seq_one_letter_code
_entity_poly.pdbx_strand_id
1 'polypeptide(L)'
;MGKLTSNEVCKAFSISKTTLTNWINRGCPHEQTAKGKLFVLAEVIKWHQEKFLKTESSDTEGLTKARAMKEHFRALLAELEFKEKNGELVPAKDVKDAAFLKARQIRDGLLIIPNRISDLLAGEINAAGRIDKTRVHEILGKELRQALENLSNNLNRPEGVNGKKN
;
A
#
# COMPACT_ATOMS: atom_id res chain seq x y z
N MET A 1 47.61 -12.89 24.48
CA MET A 1 46.65 -13.86 23.91
C MET A 1 47.41 -15.15 23.62
N GLY A 2 46.94 -16.29 24.11
CA GLY A 2 47.66 -17.57 23.99
C GLY A 2 47.69 -18.08 22.55
N LYS A 3 48.88 -18.46 22.06
CA LYS A 3 49.05 -19.15 20.78
C LYS A 3 48.71 -20.63 20.99
N LEU A 4 47.86 -21.19 20.13
CA LEU A 4 47.43 -22.59 20.19
C LEU A 4 48.15 -23.42 19.12
N THR A 5 48.44 -24.67 19.45
CA THR A 5 48.95 -25.66 18.50
C THR A 5 47.84 -26.19 17.59
N SER A 6 48.21 -26.80 16.45
CA SER A 6 47.25 -27.40 15.52
C SER A 6 46.25 -28.35 16.20
N ASN A 7 46.70 -29.15 17.19
CA ASN A 7 45.84 -30.08 17.90
C ASN A 7 44.81 -29.36 18.78
N GLU A 8 45.20 -28.26 19.42
CA GLU A 8 44.32 -27.48 20.29
C GLU A 8 43.30 -26.69 19.47
N VAL A 9 43.68 -26.16 18.30
CA VAL A 9 42.75 -25.55 17.35
C VAL A 9 41.73 -26.58 16.87
N CYS A 10 42.17 -27.77 16.46
CA CYS A 10 41.25 -28.84 16.06
C CYS A 10 40.24 -29.19 17.16
N LYS A 11 40.68 -29.26 18.44
CA LYS A 11 39.80 -29.48 19.58
C LYS A 11 38.84 -28.32 19.83
N ALA A 12 39.31 -27.07 19.74
CA ALA A 12 38.50 -25.88 19.98
C ALA A 12 37.36 -25.72 18.96
N PHE A 13 37.60 -26.09 17.70
CA PHE A 13 36.61 -26.00 16.62
C PHE A 13 35.90 -27.32 16.30
N SER A 14 36.22 -28.41 17.02
CA SER A 14 35.71 -29.76 16.74
C SER A 14 35.91 -30.20 15.28
N ILE A 15 37.09 -29.91 14.71
CA ILE A 15 37.45 -30.26 13.32
C ILE A 15 38.57 -31.29 13.24
N SER A 16 38.65 -32.00 12.11
CA SER A 16 39.75 -32.92 11.82
C SER A 16 41.03 -32.16 11.41
N LYS A 17 42.20 -32.81 11.56
CA LYS A 17 43.49 -32.26 11.11
C LYS A 17 43.51 -32.01 9.59
N THR A 18 42.79 -32.80 8.80
CA THR A 18 42.68 -32.63 7.35
C THR A 18 41.93 -31.35 7.01
N THR A 19 40.88 -31.01 7.76
CA THR A 19 40.15 -29.75 7.61
C THR A 19 41.04 -28.55 7.96
N LEU A 20 41.81 -28.64 9.04
CA LEU A 20 42.77 -27.59 9.38
C LEU A 20 43.85 -27.41 8.30
N THR A 21 44.36 -28.49 7.72
CA THR A 21 45.30 -28.42 6.58
C THR A 21 44.68 -27.74 5.37
N ASN A 22 43.42 -28.05 5.06
CA ASN A 22 42.68 -27.37 3.98
C ASN A 22 42.50 -25.88 4.27
N TRP A 23 42.22 -25.50 5.52
CA TRP A 23 42.14 -24.09 5.92
C TRP A 23 43.47 -23.36 5.72
N ILE A 24 44.58 -23.99 6.07
CA ILE A 24 45.92 -23.43 5.84
C ILE A 24 46.16 -23.22 4.33
N ASN A 25 45.81 -24.20 3.50
CA ASN A 25 45.91 -24.06 2.04
C ASN A 25 45.01 -22.95 1.47
N ARG A 26 43.91 -22.63 2.15
CA ARG A 26 43.00 -21.52 1.81
C ARG A 26 43.44 -20.16 2.38
N GLY A 27 44.56 -20.12 3.09
CA GLY A 27 45.15 -18.90 3.64
C GLY A 27 44.74 -18.57 5.08
N CYS A 28 44.47 -19.58 5.91
CA CYS A 28 44.25 -19.38 7.34
C CYS A 28 45.49 -18.79 8.03
N PRO A 29 45.35 -17.69 8.81
CA PRO A 29 46.45 -17.06 9.55
C PRO A 29 47.14 -18.05 10.50
N HIS A 30 48.44 -18.21 10.33
CA HIS A 30 49.27 -19.07 11.17
C HIS A 30 50.72 -18.57 11.21
N GLU A 31 51.40 -18.86 12.31
CA GLU A 31 52.82 -18.56 12.51
C GLU A 31 53.63 -19.85 12.46
N GLN A 32 54.67 -19.88 11.64
CA GLN A 32 55.54 -21.03 11.50
C GLN A 32 56.71 -20.95 12.48
N THR A 33 56.86 -21.95 13.34
CA THR A 33 57.93 -22.06 14.33
C THR A 33 58.72 -23.35 14.10
N ALA A 34 59.94 -23.44 14.64
CA ALA A 34 60.78 -24.66 14.54
C ALA A 34 60.11 -25.95 15.04
N LYS A 35 59.06 -25.85 15.88
CA LYS A 35 58.31 -26.99 16.45
C LYS A 35 56.93 -27.23 15.82
N GLY A 36 56.56 -26.49 14.76
CA GLY A 36 55.27 -26.64 14.07
C GLY A 36 54.56 -25.33 13.77
N LYS A 37 53.24 -25.39 13.59
CA LYS A 37 52.38 -24.23 13.28
C LYS A 37 51.62 -23.80 14.53
N LEU A 38 51.66 -22.51 14.82
CA LEU A 38 50.92 -21.88 15.92
C LEU A 38 49.82 -20.98 15.35
N PHE A 39 48.68 -20.93 16.02
CA PHE A 39 47.51 -20.20 15.59
C PHE A 39 47.03 -19.28 16.72
N VAL A 40 46.69 -18.05 16.36
CA VAL A 40 45.98 -17.14 17.24
C VAL A 40 44.49 -17.37 17.01
N LEU A 41 43.78 -17.88 18.02
CA LEU A 41 42.37 -18.28 17.89
C LEU A 41 41.49 -17.14 17.33
N ALA A 42 41.68 -15.91 17.81
CA ALA A 42 40.92 -14.75 17.37
C ALA A 42 41.09 -14.45 15.86
N GLU A 43 42.29 -14.63 15.32
CA GLU A 43 42.57 -14.40 13.89
C GLU A 43 41.97 -15.50 13.02
N VAL A 44 42.00 -16.75 13.48
CA VAL A 44 41.37 -17.88 12.80
C VAL A 44 39.86 -17.71 12.74
N ILE A 45 39.22 -17.29 13.85
CA ILE A 45 37.78 -17.00 13.88
C ILE A 45 37.44 -15.88 12.90
N LYS A 46 38.19 -14.78 12.93
CA LYS A 46 37.95 -13.63 12.04
C LYS A 46 38.10 -14.01 10.57
N TRP A 47 39.16 -14.73 10.20
CA TRP A 47 39.37 -15.22 8.85
C TRP A 47 38.25 -16.15 8.38
N HIS A 48 37.82 -17.07 9.25
CA HIS A 48 36.71 -17.98 8.95
C HIS A 48 35.41 -17.20 8.76
N GLN A 49 35.08 -16.27 9.65
CA GLN A 49 33.91 -15.42 9.50
C GLN A 49 33.94 -14.62 8.20
N GLU A 50 35.05 -13.96 7.85
CA GLU A 50 35.15 -13.15 6.63
C GLU A 50 35.06 -14.00 5.35
N LYS A 51 35.61 -15.22 5.35
CA LYS A 51 35.59 -16.11 4.18
C LYS A 51 34.26 -16.83 3.98
N PHE A 52 33.57 -17.17 5.07
CA PHE A 52 32.30 -17.91 5.00
C PHE A 52 31.08 -16.96 5.00
N LEU A 53 31.06 -15.84 5.73
CA LEU A 53 29.96 -14.86 5.63
C LEU A 53 29.88 -14.15 4.27
N LYS A 54 31.00 -13.97 3.55
CA LYS A 54 30.98 -13.36 2.21
C LYS A 54 30.62 -14.34 1.09
N THR A 55 30.61 -15.64 1.36
CA THR A 55 30.34 -16.69 0.35
C THR A 55 28.94 -17.31 0.54
N GLU A 56 28.22 -16.99 1.61
CA GLU A 56 26.84 -17.46 1.89
C GLU A 56 25.73 -16.52 1.38
N SER A 57 25.94 -15.78 0.30
CA SER A 57 24.80 -15.38 -0.55
C SER A 57 24.38 -16.60 -1.37
N SER A 58 23.82 -17.62 -0.71
CA SER A 58 23.40 -18.86 -1.37
C SER A 58 22.18 -18.59 -2.26
N ASP A 59 22.30 -18.90 -3.55
CA ASP A 59 21.24 -18.76 -4.56
C ASP A 59 19.93 -19.46 -4.14
N THR A 60 20.01 -20.49 -3.29
CA THR A 60 18.83 -21.19 -2.76
C THR A 60 18.06 -20.38 -1.71
N GLU A 61 18.72 -19.67 -0.80
CA GLU A 61 18.02 -18.82 0.19
C GLU A 61 17.50 -17.52 -0.43
N GLY A 62 18.24 -16.93 -1.39
CA GLY A 62 17.76 -15.78 -2.16
C GLY A 62 16.54 -16.12 -3.03
N LEU A 63 16.60 -17.24 -3.74
CA LEU A 63 15.50 -17.72 -4.60
C LEU A 63 14.26 -18.14 -3.79
N THR A 64 14.44 -18.78 -2.63
CA THR A 64 13.33 -19.13 -1.74
C THR A 64 12.69 -17.89 -1.12
N LYS A 65 13.48 -16.91 -0.65
CA LYS A 65 12.96 -15.62 -0.18
C LYS A 65 12.23 -14.85 -1.28
N ALA A 66 12.77 -14.82 -2.50
CA ALA A 66 12.12 -14.18 -3.65
C ALA A 66 10.80 -14.88 -4.03
N ARG A 67 10.76 -16.21 -4.02
CA ARG A 67 9.53 -17.01 -4.26
C ARG A 67 8.50 -16.79 -3.17
N ALA A 68 8.91 -16.78 -1.91
CA ALA A 68 8.02 -16.51 -0.78
C ALA A 68 7.41 -15.10 -0.87
N MET A 69 8.22 -14.10 -1.22
CA MET A 69 7.75 -12.73 -1.40
C MET A 69 6.78 -12.60 -2.58
N LYS A 70 7.06 -13.25 -3.70
CA LYS A 70 6.17 -13.30 -4.86
C LYS A 70 4.82 -13.96 -4.52
N GLU A 71 4.84 -15.07 -3.79
CA GLU A 71 3.62 -15.78 -3.39
C GLU A 71 2.82 -14.97 -2.37
N HIS A 72 3.50 -14.27 -1.44
CA HIS A 72 2.85 -13.36 -0.51
C HIS A 72 2.11 -12.22 -1.23
N PHE A 73 2.77 -11.54 -2.18
CA PHE A 73 2.09 -10.50 -2.97
C PHE A 73 0.97 -11.05 -3.85
N ARG A 74 1.11 -12.28 -4.37
CA ARG A 74 0.04 -12.96 -5.11
C ARG A 74 -1.16 -13.24 -4.22
N ALA A 75 -0.93 -13.68 -2.97
CA ALA A 75 -1.99 -13.89 -1.99
C ALA A 75 -2.70 -12.57 -1.64
N LEU A 76 -1.94 -11.49 -1.42
CA LEU A 76 -2.51 -10.17 -1.16
C LEU A 76 -3.32 -9.63 -2.33
N LEU A 77 -2.85 -9.82 -3.57
CA LEU A 77 -3.60 -9.43 -4.76
C LEU A 77 -4.90 -10.25 -4.89
N ALA A 78 -4.83 -11.56 -4.67
CA ALA A 78 -6.01 -12.42 -4.69
C ALA A 78 -7.02 -12.04 -3.60
N GLU A 79 -6.54 -11.63 -2.41
CA GLU A 79 -7.39 -11.13 -1.33
C GLU A 79 -8.07 -9.80 -1.70
N LEU A 80 -7.34 -8.86 -2.31
CA LEU A 80 -7.89 -7.60 -2.80
C LEU A 80 -8.93 -7.84 -3.92
N GLU A 81 -8.62 -8.71 -4.88
CA GLU A 81 -9.56 -9.09 -5.95
C GLU A 81 -10.80 -9.80 -5.40
N PHE A 82 -10.64 -10.66 -4.39
CA PHE A 82 -11.75 -11.32 -3.73
C PHE A 82 -12.64 -10.30 -3.01
N LYS A 83 -12.06 -9.36 -2.27
CA LYS A 83 -12.79 -8.29 -1.59
C LYS A 83 -13.49 -7.33 -2.56
N GLU A 84 -12.87 -7.04 -3.71
CA GLU A 84 -13.49 -6.27 -4.79
C GLU A 84 -14.69 -7.03 -5.39
N LYS A 85 -14.53 -8.33 -5.69
CA LYS A 85 -15.62 -9.17 -6.23
C LYS A 85 -16.75 -9.43 -5.22
N ASN A 86 -16.43 -9.49 -3.93
CA ASN A 86 -17.42 -9.62 -2.86
C ASN A 86 -18.16 -8.30 -2.58
N GLY A 87 -17.77 -7.20 -3.24
CA GLY A 87 -18.41 -5.88 -3.12
C GLY A 87 -18.00 -5.11 -1.86
N GLU A 88 -16.97 -5.55 -1.13
CA GLU A 88 -16.44 -4.86 0.05
C GLU A 88 -15.51 -3.70 -0.33
N LEU A 89 -14.83 -3.80 -1.47
CA LEU A 89 -13.91 -2.78 -1.99
C LEU A 89 -14.37 -2.29 -3.36
N VAL A 90 -14.30 -0.97 -3.56
CA VAL A 90 -14.59 -0.31 -4.84
C VAL A 90 -13.39 0.57 -5.18
N PRO A 91 -12.96 0.67 -6.45
CA PRO A 91 -11.85 1.55 -6.81
C PRO A 91 -12.09 2.98 -6.35
N ALA A 92 -11.11 3.56 -5.66
CA ALA A 92 -11.23 4.91 -5.11
C ALA A 92 -11.47 5.97 -6.20
N LYS A 93 -10.99 5.72 -7.42
CA LYS A 93 -11.25 6.58 -8.59
C LYS A 93 -12.76 6.61 -8.92
N ASP A 94 -13.41 5.46 -8.93
CA ASP A 94 -14.83 5.36 -9.28
C ASP A 94 -15.71 6.04 -8.24
N VAL A 95 -15.37 5.91 -6.95
CA VAL A 95 -16.04 6.64 -5.87
C VAL A 95 -15.89 8.16 -6.04
N LYS A 96 -14.69 8.64 -6.37
CA LYS A 96 -14.43 10.07 -6.60
C LYS A 96 -15.20 10.58 -7.83
N ASP A 97 -15.18 9.84 -8.93
CA ASP A 97 -15.86 10.20 -10.16
C ASP A 97 -17.38 10.24 -9.93
N ALA A 98 -17.95 9.23 -9.24
CA ALA A 98 -19.36 9.21 -8.87
C ALA A 98 -19.73 10.37 -7.94
N ALA A 99 -18.93 10.64 -6.90
CA ALA A 99 -19.14 11.76 -6.00
C ALA A 99 -19.12 13.11 -6.74
N PHE A 100 -18.19 13.28 -7.69
CA PHE A 100 -18.09 14.48 -8.51
C PHE A 100 -19.31 14.66 -9.43
N LEU A 101 -19.77 13.58 -10.07
CA LEU A 101 -20.98 13.60 -10.90
C LEU A 101 -22.22 13.95 -10.06
N LYS A 102 -22.37 13.36 -8.87
CA LYS A 102 -23.48 13.70 -7.97
C LYS A 102 -23.40 15.16 -7.50
N ALA A 103 -22.22 15.64 -7.11
CA ALA A 103 -22.03 17.05 -6.74
C ALA A 103 -22.38 18.02 -7.89
N ARG A 104 -22.04 17.65 -9.12
CA ARG A 104 -22.41 18.41 -10.31
C ARG A 104 -23.93 18.47 -10.50
N GLN A 105 -24.62 17.34 -10.39
CA GLN A 105 -26.09 17.29 -10.46
C GLN A 105 -26.74 18.19 -9.39
N ILE A 106 -26.20 18.17 -8.16
CA ILE A 106 -26.67 19.02 -7.08
C ILE A 106 -26.54 20.50 -7.46
N ARG A 107 -25.34 20.90 -7.88
CA ARG A 107 -25.05 22.28 -8.29
C ARG A 107 -25.95 22.74 -9.43
N ASP A 108 -26.05 21.93 -10.48
CA ASP A 108 -26.82 22.28 -11.68
C ASP A 108 -28.31 22.41 -11.33
N GLY A 109 -28.84 21.56 -10.44
CA GLY A 109 -30.22 21.67 -9.94
C GLY A 109 -30.47 22.93 -9.11
N LEU A 110 -29.52 23.36 -8.27
CA LEU A 110 -29.65 24.59 -7.49
C LEU A 110 -29.57 25.86 -8.36
N LEU A 111 -28.70 25.87 -9.37
CA LEU A 111 -28.53 27.02 -10.27
C LEU A 111 -29.72 27.26 -11.20
N ILE A 112 -30.60 26.26 -11.38
CA ILE A 112 -31.85 26.41 -12.14
C ILE A 112 -32.94 27.12 -11.33
N ILE A 113 -32.86 27.11 -9.99
CA ILE A 113 -33.91 27.68 -9.12
C ILE A 113 -34.20 29.15 -9.45
N PRO A 114 -33.20 30.05 -9.54
CA PRO A 114 -33.44 31.45 -9.87
C PRO A 114 -34.22 31.62 -11.17
N ASN A 115 -33.83 30.92 -12.24
CA ASN A 115 -34.49 31.01 -13.54
C ASN A 115 -35.97 30.63 -13.50
N ARG A 116 -36.38 29.75 -12.58
CA ARG A 116 -37.78 29.33 -12.43
C ARG A 116 -38.62 30.30 -11.60
N ILE A 117 -37.99 31.01 -10.68
CA ILE A 117 -38.70 31.88 -9.73
C ILE A 117 -38.59 33.37 -10.05
N SER A 118 -37.64 33.78 -10.91
CA SER A 118 -37.44 35.19 -11.24
C SER A 118 -38.71 35.88 -11.73
N ASP A 119 -39.47 35.24 -12.63
CA ASP A 119 -40.72 35.79 -13.16
C ASP A 119 -41.83 35.82 -12.10
N LEU A 120 -41.90 34.78 -11.25
CA LEU A 120 -42.86 34.70 -10.14
C LEU A 120 -42.58 35.81 -9.11
N LEU A 121 -41.31 36.02 -8.76
CA LEU A 121 -40.88 37.06 -7.83
C LEU A 121 -41.09 38.47 -8.41
N ALA A 122 -40.92 38.65 -9.72
CA ALA A 122 -41.23 39.92 -10.39
C ALA A 122 -42.72 40.25 -10.31
N GLY A 123 -43.60 39.25 -10.38
CA GLY A 123 -45.04 39.40 -10.21
C GLY A 123 -45.48 39.84 -8.80
N GLU A 124 -44.64 39.62 -7.79
CA GLU A 124 -44.90 40.06 -6.41
C GLU A 124 -44.50 41.53 -6.15
N ILE A 125 -43.96 42.21 -7.17
CA ILE A 125 -43.69 43.65 -7.13
C ILE A 125 -44.98 44.37 -7.54
N ASN A 126 -45.62 45.03 -6.58
CA ASN A 126 -46.84 45.79 -6.89
C ASN A 126 -46.54 47.11 -7.64
N ALA A 127 -47.57 47.76 -8.16
CA ALA A 127 -47.45 49.00 -8.94
C ALA A 127 -46.78 50.17 -8.18
N ALA A 128 -46.70 50.10 -6.85
CA ALA A 128 -46.01 51.06 -5.99
C ALA A 128 -44.55 50.68 -5.68
N GLY A 129 -44.01 49.65 -6.33
CA GLY A 129 -42.64 49.16 -6.14
C GLY A 129 -42.39 48.46 -4.79
N ARG A 130 -43.44 48.06 -4.07
CA ARG A 130 -43.32 47.34 -2.81
C ARG A 130 -43.39 45.83 -3.06
N ILE A 131 -42.55 45.11 -2.33
CA ILE A 131 -42.43 43.65 -2.40
C ILE A 131 -43.17 43.04 -1.20
N ASP A 132 -44.06 42.08 -1.45
CA ASP A 132 -44.61 41.25 -0.38
C ASP A 132 -43.58 40.20 0.09
N LYS A 133 -42.93 40.49 1.22
CA LYS A 133 -41.89 39.64 1.79
C LYS A 133 -42.41 38.25 2.20
N THR A 134 -43.67 38.17 2.66
CA THR A 134 -44.26 36.90 3.09
C THR A 134 -44.41 35.99 1.88
N ARG A 135 -44.94 36.54 0.79
CA ARG A 135 -45.16 35.79 -0.45
C ARG A 135 -43.86 35.37 -1.13
N VAL A 136 -42.86 36.25 -1.16
CA VAL A 136 -41.50 35.94 -1.62
C VAL A 136 -40.90 34.77 -0.83
N HIS A 137 -41.03 34.78 0.50
CA HIS A 137 -40.53 33.71 1.35
C HIS A 137 -41.26 32.37 1.09
N GLU A 138 -42.58 32.40 0.86
CA GLU A 138 -43.35 31.21 0.48
C GLU A 138 -42.88 30.60 -0.85
N ILE A 139 -42.72 31.43 -1.88
CA ILE A 139 -42.27 31.01 -3.22
C ILE A 139 -40.88 30.39 -3.14
N LEU A 140 -39.93 31.06 -2.47
CA LEU A 140 -38.59 30.55 -2.26
C LEU A 140 -38.59 29.23 -1.48
N GLY A 141 -39.34 29.18 -0.38
CA GLY A 141 -39.42 28.00 0.48
C GLY A 141 -40.04 26.79 -0.22
N LYS A 142 -41.05 27.00 -1.07
CA LYS A 142 -41.66 25.93 -1.87
C LYS A 142 -40.67 25.39 -2.90
N GLU A 143 -39.97 26.28 -3.59
CA GLU A 143 -39.09 25.87 -4.69
C GLU A 143 -37.79 25.23 -4.22
N LEU A 144 -37.23 25.68 -3.10
CA LEU A 144 -36.11 25.01 -2.46
C LEU A 144 -36.47 23.59 -2.03
N ARG A 145 -37.65 23.38 -1.44
CA ARG A 145 -38.12 22.02 -1.06
C ARG A 145 -38.29 21.14 -2.29
N GLN A 146 -38.96 21.64 -3.33
CA GLN A 146 -39.17 20.90 -4.57
C GLN A 146 -37.84 20.53 -5.24
N ALA A 147 -36.88 21.46 -5.28
CA ALA A 147 -35.55 21.19 -5.80
C ALA A 147 -34.84 20.11 -4.98
N LEU A 148 -34.79 20.24 -3.65
CA LEU A 148 -34.16 19.26 -2.77
C LEU A 148 -34.80 17.87 -2.87
N GLU A 149 -36.12 17.80 -3.01
CA GLU A 149 -36.85 16.55 -3.18
C GLU A 149 -36.55 15.91 -4.54
N ASN A 150 -36.49 16.70 -5.62
CA ASN A 150 -36.06 16.24 -6.93
C ASN A 150 -34.61 15.74 -6.92
N LEU A 151 -33.70 16.46 -6.24
CA LEU A 151 -32.32 16.03 -6.06
C LEU A 151 -32.26 14.70 -5.29
N SER A 152 -32.98 14.58 -4.17
CA SER A 152 -33.05 13.36 -3.37
C SER A 152 -33.53 12.16 -4.19
N ASN A 153 -34.60 12.34 -4.97
CA ASN A 153 -35.13 11.30 -5.85
C ASN A 153 -34.14 10.89 -6.95
N ASN A 154 -33.41 11.86 -7.52
CA ASN A 154 -32.37 11.58 -8.53
C ASN A 154 -31.13 10.90 -7.94
N LEU A 155 -30.77 11.22 -6.69
CA LEU A 155 -29.65 10.58 -5.98
C LEU A 155 -29.98 9.14 -5.58
N ASN A 156 -31.22 8.87 -5.17
CA ASN A 156 -31.68 7.54 -4.74
C ASN A 156 -32.05 6.60 -5.88
N ARG A 157 -32.11 7.08 -7.13
CA ARG A 157 -32.32 6.21 -8.28
C ARG A 157 -31.08 5.35 -8.47
N PRO A 158 -31.17 4.01 -8.43
CA PRO A 158 -30.05 3.16 -8.76
C PRO A 158 -29.66 3.47 -10.21
N GLU A 159 -28.48 4.07 -10.39
CA GLU A 159 -27.81 4.11 -11.69
C GLU A 159 -27.83 2.68 -12.20
N GLY A 160 -28.49 2.45 -13.34
CA GLY A 160 -28.79 1.10 -13.81
C GLY A 160 -27.56 0.22 -13.73
N VAL A 161 -27.72 -0.97 -13.15
CA VAL A 161 -26.78 -2.08 -13.28
C VAL A 161 -26.49 -2.20 -14.78
N ASN A 162 -25.38 -1.61 -15.21
CA ASN A 162 -24.94 -1.69 -16.59
C ASN A 162 -24.43 -3.12 -16.72
N GLY A 163 -25.36 -4.03 -16.98
CA GLY A 163 -25.10 -5.40 -17.29
C GLY A 163 -24.08 -5.40 -18.41
N LYS A 164 -22.86 -5.83 -18.08
CA LYS A 164 -21.87 -6.28 -19.05
C LYS A 164 -22.58 -7.31 -19.93
N LYS A 165 -23.07 -6.88 -21.10
CA LYS A 165 -23.41 -7.77 -22.20
C LYS A 165 -22.10 -8.39 -22.65
N ASN A 166 -21.86 -9.63 -22.21
CA ASN A 166 -21.08 -10.59 -22.97
C ASN A 166 -21.83 -10.93 -24.27
#